data_AF-A0A1H3L828-F1
#
_entry.id   AF-A0A1H3L828-F1
#
_cell.length_a   1.000
_cell.length_b   1.000
_cell.length_c   1.000
_cell.angle_alpha   90.00
_cell.angle_beta   90.00
_cell.angle_gamma   90.00
#
_symmetry.space_group_name_H-M   'P 1'
#
loop_
_entity.id
_entity.type
_entity.pdbx_description
1 polymer ?
#
loop_
_entity_poly.entity_id
_entity_poly.type
_entity_poly.pdbx_seq_one_letter_code
_entity_poly.pdbx_strand_id
1 'polypeptide(L)'
;MNDKEKQIINNLKALRKDYPMIYKYIKSVVIVIIILPILIWGTYFIGDCGFVLINTSLGVGDALTFYGSILAFIGTVLLGALALWQNNKANKTNERLVNLENSRENKILFEMYFSYVEEFSNIFDPIYVIGKPSESRTNLDIYNVIKSSHLKALGIKRRLLFIDKDNSSHKYLEYVMDKYNEILSVVTKTNSDSSEDTFKGIMSFIKNNSENNNKKSLEFMYYISKKLFKEDL
;
A
#
# COMPACT_ATOMS: atom_id res chain seq x y z
N MET A 1 -34.49 2.95 35.43
CA MET A 1 -33.37 2.35 34.68
C MET A 1 -32.95 3.36 33.62
N ASN A 2 -31.75 3.90 33.77
CA ASN A 2 -31.24 5.03 32.99
C ASN A 2 -30.86 4.56 31.56
N ASP A 3 -31.01 5.41 30.53
CA ASP A 3 -30.75 5.00 29.14
C ASP A 3 -29.31 4.52 28.91
N LYS A 4 -28.36 5.07 29.69
CA LYS A 4 -26.97 4.61 29.73
C LYS A 4 -26.83 3.17 30.25
N GLU A 5 -27.62 2.77 31.24
CA GLU A 5 -27.61 1.41 31.77
C GLU A 5 -28.15 0.40 30.74
N LYS A 6 -29.23 0.77 30.02
CA LYS A 6 -29.77 -0.04 28.92
C LYS A 6 -28.75 -0.25 27.81
N GLN A 7 -28.01 0.80 27.44
CA GLN A 7 -27.00 0.72 26.38
C GLN A 7 -25.84 -0.21 26.77
N ILE A 8 -25.37 -0.12 28.02
CA ILE A 8 -24.32 -1.02 28.54
C ILE A 8 -24.80 -2.47 28.57
N ILE A 9 -26.03 -2.73 29.04
CA ILE A 9 -26.61 -4.08 29.07
C ILE A 9 -26.75 -4.67 27.66
N ASN A 10 -27.14 -3.85 26.67
CA ASN A 10 -27.26 -4.31 25.29
C ASN A 10 -25.90 -4.63 24.66
N ASN A 11 -24.87 -3.83 24.93
CA ASN A 11 -23.50 -4.10 24.49
C ASN A 11 -22.93 -5.38 25.13
N LEU A 12 -23.23 -5.62 26.41
CA LEU A 12 -22.84 -6.85 27.11
C LEU A 12 -23.55 -8.09 26.54
N LYS A 13 -24.82 -7.96 26.13
CA LYS A 13 -25.56 -9.04 25.46
C LYS A 13 -25.01 -9.33 24.05
N ALA A 14 -24.59 -8.30 23.32
CA ALA A 14 -23.94 -8.47 22.01
C ALA A 14 -22.60 -9.20 22.13
N LEU A 15 -21.74 -8.80 23.08
CA LEU A 15 -20.46 -9.47 23.35
C LEU A 15 -20.62 -10.96 23.70
N ARG A 16 -21.68 -11.32 24.45
CA ARG A 16 -22.00 -12.73 24.77
C ARG A 16 -22.32 -13.56 23.51
N LYS A 17 -22.90 -12.94 22.48
CA LYS A 17 -23.31 -13.60 21.24
C LYS A 17 -22.13 -13.77 20.28
N ASP A 18 -21.29 -12.75 20.15
CA ASP A 18 -20.20 -12.75 19.17
C ASP A 18 -18.96 -13.52 19.64
N TYR A 19 -18.70 -13.57 20.95
CA TYR A 19 -17.52 -14.25 21.53
C TYR A 19 -17.87 -15.11 22.76
N PRO A 20 -18.61 -16.22 22.57
CA PRO A 20 -19.16 -17.01 23.68
C PRO A 20 -18.10 -17.65 24.59
N MET A 21 -16.96 -18.07 24.03
CA MET A 21 -15.83 -18.65 24.79
C MET A 21 -15.17 -17.60 25.69
N ILE A 22 -14.81 -16.44 25.15
CA ILE A 22 -14.12 -15.36 25.87
C ILE A 22 -15.01 -14.83 27.01
N TYR A 23 -16.30 -14.63 26.72
CA TYR A 23 -17.27 -14.21 27.73
C TYR A 23 -17.38 -15.21 28.89
N LYS A 24 -17.35 -16.52 28.61
CA LYS A 24 -17.37 -17.58 29.63
C LYS A 24 -16.14 -17.51 30.53
N TYR A 25 -14.94 -17.31 29.97
CA TYR A 25 -13.71 -17.18 30.74
C TYR A 25 -13.69 -15.91 31.61
N ILE A 26 -14.05 -14.76 31.04
CA ILE A 26 -14.12 -13.48 31.79
C ILE A 26 -15.11 -13.60 32.95
N LYS A 27 -16.31 -14.15 32.68
CA LYS A 27 -17.31 -14.40 33.71
C LYS A 27 -16.79 -15.32 34.80
N SER A 28 -16.09 -16.40 34.44
CA SER A 28 -15.50 -17.34 35.41
C SER A 28 -14.45 -16.67 36.28
N VAL A 29 -13.56 -15.85 35.70
CA VAL A 29 -12.51 -15.12 36.43
C VAL A 29 -13.12 -14.12 37.41
N VAL A 30 -14.13 -13.34 36.98
CA VAL A 30 -14.83 -12.38 37.84
C VAL A 30 -15.56 -13.08 38.99
N ILE A 31 -16.19 -14.22 38.73
CA ILE A 31 -16.84 -15.04 39.75
C ILE A 31 -15.83 -15.53 40.79
N VAL A 32 -14.67 -16.03 40.34
CA VAL A 32 -13.61 -16.52 41.25
C VAL A 32 -13.05 -15.40 42.13
N ILE A 33 -12.82 -14.21 41.57
CA ILE A 33 -12.34 -13.03 42.31
C ILE A 33 -13.34 -12.59 43.39
N ILE A 34 -14.65 -12.76 43.17
CA ILE A 34 -15.68 -12.33 44.13
C ILE A 34 -15.98 -13.44 45.15
N ILE A 35 -16.06 -14.70 44.72
CA ILE A 35 -16.42 -15.83 45.58
C ILE A 35 -15.30 -16.18 46.56
N LEU A 36 -14.03 -16.12 46.14
CA LEU A 36 -12.90 -16.49 47.02
C LEU A 36 -12.80 -15.60 48.27
N PRO A 37 -12.86 -14.25 48.19
CA PRO A 37 -12.86 -13.39 49.38
C PRO A 37 -14.07 -13.65 50.29
N ILE A 38 -15.25 -13.92 49.73
CA ILE A 38 -16.47 -14.22 50.49
C ILE A 38 -16.34 -15.54 51.24
N LEU A 39 -15.77 -16.58 50.61
CA LEU A 39 -15.51 -17.86 51.27
C LEU A 39 -14.48 -17.74 52.39
N ILE A 40 -13.41 -16.97 52.17
CA ILE A 40 -12.38 -16.73 53.19
C ILE A 40 -12.97 -15.96 54.38
N TRP A 41 -13.74 -14.90 54.13
CA TRP A 41 -14.42 -14.15 55.20
C TRP A 41 -15.52 -14.95 55.91
N GLY A 42 -16.29 -15.76 55.16
CA GLY A 42 -17.36 -16.59 55.72
C GLY A 42 -16.84 -17.70 56.62
N THR A 43 -15.76 -18.38 56.20
CA THR A 43 -15.09 -19.40 57.04
C THR A 43 -14.45 -18.78 58.28
N TYR A 44 -13.93 -17.56 58.19
CA TYR A 44 -13.43 -16.80 59.34
C TYR A 44 -14.55 -16.46 60.34
N PHE A 45 -15.67 -15.90 59.88
CA PHE A 45 -16.80 -15.53 60.75
C PHE A 45 -17.40 -16.73 61.52
N ILE A 46 -17.45 -17.90 60.87
CA ILE A 46 -17.94 -19.14 61.49
C ILE A 46 -16.97 -19.66 62.56
N GLY A 47 -15.66 -19.47 62.37
CA GLY A 47 -14.62 -19.85 63.34
C GLY A 47 -14.64 -19.01 64.61
N ASP A 48 -14.84 -17.68 64.49
CA ASP A 48 -14.93 -16.76 65.64
C ASP A 48 -16.25 -16.90 66.43
N CYS A 49 -17.34 -17.34 65.80
CA CYS A 49 -18.65 -17.55 66.45
C CYS A 49 -18.78 -18.86 67.26
N GLY A 50 -17.67 -19.55 67.55
CA GLY A 50 -17.63 -20.58 68.60
C GLY A 50 -17.91 -22.02 68.16
N PHE A 51 -17.99 -22.31 66.86
CA PHE A 51 -17.90 -23.70 66.37
C PHE A 51 -16.43 -24.09 66.20
N VAL A 52 -15.84 -24.64 67.28
CA VAL A 52 -14.46 -25.14 67.31
C VAL A 52 -14.34 -26.41 66.45
N LEU A 53 -14.14 -26.24 65.14
CA LEU A 53 -13.62 -27.33 64.29
C LEU A 53 -12.33 -26.95 63.55
N ILE A 54 -12.05 -25.66 63.33
CA ILE A 54 -10.82 -25.17 62.69
C ILE A 54 -10.40 -23.83 63.33
N ASN A 55 -9.35 -23.83 64.14
CA ASN A 55 -8.78 -22.62 64.74
C ASN A 55 -7.92 -21.89 63.68
N THR A 56 -8.47 -20.88 63.03
CA THR A 56 -7.80 -20.16 61.94
C THR A 56 -7.37 -18.79 62.42
N SER A 57 -6.13 -18.65 62.89
CA SER A 57 -5.55 -17.34 63.24
C SER A 57 -5.14 -16.60 61.96
N LEU A 58 -6.03 -15.78 61.40
CA LEU A 58 -5.70 -14.96 60.25
C LEU A 58 -4.94 -13.72 60.72
N GLY A 59 -3.64 -13.63 60.46
CA GLY A 59 -2.85 -12.45 60.78
C GLY A 59 -3.18 -11.30 59.83
N VAL A 60 -3.02 -10.05 60.30
CA VAL A 60 -3.14 -8.85 59.45
C VAL A 60 -2.20 -8.94 58.22
N GLY A 61 -1.04 -9.59 58.39
CA GLY A 61 -0.08 -9.86 57.30
C GLY A 61 -0.59 -10.82 56.23
N ASP A 62 -1.37 -11.84 56.60
CA ASP A 62 -1.93 -12.82 55.64
C ASP A 62 -3.03 -12.19 54.80
N ALA A 63 -3.90 -11.39 55.44
CA ALA A 63 -4.93 -10.62 54.75
C ALA A 63 -4.31 -9.62 53.75
N LEU A 64 -3.26 -8.91 54.15
CA LEU A 64 -2.56 -7.96 53.28
C LEU A 64 -1.90 -8.66 52.08
N THR A 65 -1.29 -9.82 52.30
CA THR A 65 -0.68 -10.64 51.23
C THR A 65 -1.71 -11.15 50.23
N PHE A 66 -2.90 -11.54 50.72
CA PHE A 66 -4.01 -11.96 49.86
C PHE A 66 -4.49 -10.81 48.95
N TYR A 67 -4.71 -9.62 49.50
CA TYR A 67 -5.08 -8.45 48.69
C TYR A 67 -3.98 -8.02 47.72
N GLY A 68 -2.71 -8.13 48.13
CA GLY A 68 -1.56 -7.91 47.24
C GLY A 68 -1.57 -8.87 46.05
N SER A 69 -1.89 -10.14 46.29
CA SER A 69 -1.98 -11.18 45.24
C SER A 69 -3.15 -10.95 44.28
N ILE A 70 -4.32 -10.54 44.79
CA ILE A 70 -5.48 -10.16 43.96
C ILE A 70 -5.13 -8.94 43.10
N LEU A 71 -4.53 -7.91 43.70
CA LEU A 71 -4.16 -6.70 42.98
C LEU A 71 -3.12 -6.98 41.90
N ALA A 72 -2.12 -7.83 42.19
CA ALA A 72 -1.14 -8.29 41.21
C ALA A 72 -1.82 -9.04 40.06
N PHE A 73 -2.75 -9.96 40.36
CA PHE A 73 -3.50 -10.69 39.35
C PHE A 73 -4.33 -9.76 38.46
N ILE A 74 -5.06 -8.80 39.05
CA ILE A 74 -5.81 -7.78 38.30
C ILE A 74 -4.86 -6.98 37.41
N GLY A 75 -3.71 -6.55 37.95
CA GLY A 75 -2.68 -5.85 37.20
C GLY A 75 -2.21 -6.66 35.98
N THR A 76 -1.88 -7.93 36.15
CA THR A 76 -1.46 -8.83 35.06
C THR A 76 -2.56 -9.03 34.01
N VAL A 77 -3.82 -9.22 34.43
CA VAL A 77 -4.95 -9.37 33.50
C VAL A 77 -5.17 -8.09 32.69
N LEU A 78 -5.11 -6.92 33.34
CA LEU A 78 -5.24 -5.63 32.67
C LEU A 78 -4.09 -5.36 31.70
N LEU A 79 -2.85 -5.65 32.11
CA LEU A 79 -1.65 -5.57 31.25
C LEU A 79 -1.78 -6.49 30.03
N GLY A 80 -2.24 -7.73 30.22
CA GLY A 80 -2.49 -8.67 29.12
C GLY A 80 -3.57 -8.18 28.15
N ALA A 81 -4.69 -7.67 28.67
CA ALA A 81 -5.76 -7.10 27.86
C ALA A 81 -5.29 -5.87 27.06
N LEU A 82 -4.51 -4.99 27.70
CA LEU A 82 -3.94 -3.80 27.08
C LEU A 82 -2.89 -4.15 26.01
N ALA A 83 -2.06 -5.16 26.25
CA ALA A 83 -1.12 -5.68 25.26
C ALA A 83 -1.83 -6.24 24.01
N LEU A 84 -2.93 -6.99 24.19
CA LEU A 84 -3.74 -7.48 23.07
C LEU A 84 -4.38 -6.34 22.27
N TRP A 85 -4.89 -5.32 22.96
CA TRP A 85 -5.46 -4.13 22.31
C TRP A 85 -4.41 -3.35 21.51
N GLN A 86 -3.22 -3.14 22.09
CA GLN A 86 -2.10 -2.50 21.42
C GLN A 86 -1.65 -3.29 20.19
N ASN A 87 -1.52 -4.62 20.29
CA ASN A 87 -1.13 -5.48 19.18
C ASN A 87 -2.14 -5.39 18.02
N ASN A 88 -3.44 -5.50 18.31
CA ASN A 88 -4.47 -5.38 17.27
C ASN A 88 -4.45 -3.99 16.59
N LYS A 89 -4.24 -2.92 17.38
CA LYS A 89 -4.13 -1.56 16.82
C LYS A 89 -2.86 -1.40 15.97
N ALA A 90 -1.75 -1.98 16.38
CA ALA A 90 -0.50 -1.99 15.63
C ALA A 90 -0.66 -2.75 14.31
N ASN A 91 -1.28 -3.94 14.34
CA ASN A 91 -1.52 -4.74 13.13
C ASN A 91 -2.37 -3.98 12.10
N LYS A 92 -3.48 -3.36 12.54
CA LYS A 92 -4.30 -2.51 11.65
C LYS A 92 -3.55 -1.32 11.08
N THR A 93 -2.63 -0.73 11.86
CA THR A 93 -1.81 0.38 11.37
C THR A 93 -0.80 -0.12 10.34
N ASN A 94 -0.20 -1.29 10.58
CA ASN A 94 0.76 -1.91 9.68
C ASN A 94 0.10 -2.29 8.33
N GLU A 95 -1.09 -2.89 8.35
CA GLU A 95 -1.88 -3.17 7.14
C GLU A 95 -2.14 -1.91 6.32
N ARG A 96 -2.49 -0.80 6.98
CA ARG A 96 -2.68 0.49 6.32
C ARG A 96 -1.38 1.02 5.71
N LEU A 97 -0.26 0.90 6.42
CA LEU A 97 1.05 1.33 5.92
C LEU A 97 1.47 0.52 4.69
N VAL A 98 1.33 -0.80 4.73
CA VAL A 98 1.62 -1.69 3.58
C VAL A 98 0.75 -1.33 2.38
N ASN A 99 -0.55 -1.09 2.58
CA ASN A 99 -1.44 -0.69 1.48
C ASN A 99 -1.06 0.68 0.89
N LEU A 100 -0.67 1.65 1.73
CA LEU A 100 -0.19 2.96 1.28
C LEU A 100 1.14 2.85 0.53
N GLU A 101 2.05 2.01 1.00
CA GLU A 101 3.34 1.74 0.35
C GLU A 101 3.13 1.11 -1.03
N ASN A 102 2.34 0.04 -1.11
CA ASN A 102 1.96 -0.58 -2.38
C ASN A 102 1.31 0.43 -3.34
N SER A 103 0.41 1.29 -2.84
CA SER A 103 -0.23 2.32 -3.66
C SER A 103 0.77 3.36 -4.17
N ARG A 104 1.75 3.72 -3.34
CA ARG A 104 2.83 4.64 -3.71
C ARG A 104 3.77 4.02 -4.73
N GLU A 105 4.16 2.76 -4.57
CA GLU A 105 4.97 2.03 -5.54
C GLU A 105 4.27 1.93 -6.89
N ASN A 106 2.98 1.58 -6.91
CA ASN A 106 2.17 1.53 -8.13
C ASN A 106 2.09 2.90 -8.82
N LYS A 107 1.96 3.99 -8.05
CA LYS A 107 2.02 5.34 -8.60
C LYS A 107 3.38 5.64 -9.23
N ILE A 108 4.48 5.32 -8.55
CA ILE A 108 5.84 5.53 -9.09
C ILE A 108 6.04 4.73 -10.39
N LEU A 109 5.56 3.49 -10.44
CA LEU A 109 5.57 2.66 -11.65
C LEU A 109 4.78 3.30 -12.79
N PHE A 110 3.57 3.77 -12.50
CA PHE A 110 2.71 4.44 -13.48
C PHE A 110 3.39 5.71 -14.05
N GLU A 111 3.97 6.53 -13.19
CA GLU A 111 4.73 7.74 -13.60
C GLU A 111 5.94 7.39 -14.49
N MET A 112 6.61 6.26 -14.25
CA MET A 112 7.70 5.81 -15.12
C MET A 112 7.20 5.37 -16.50
N TYR A 113 6.06 4.66 -16.58
CA TYR A 113 5.44 4.33 -17.87
C TYR A 113 4.97 5.57 -18.61
N PHE A 114 4.40 6.53 -17.89
CA PHE A 114 3.99 7.82 -18.47
C PHE A 114 5.21 8.57 -19.02
N SER A 115 6.28 8.70 -18.24
CA SER A 115 7.54 9.32 -18.69
C SER A 115 8.13 8.63 -19.92
N TYR A 116 8.02 7.29 -20.02
CA TYR A 116 8.46 6.54 -21.20
C TYR A 116 7.65 6.92 -22.45
N VAL A 117 6.32 7.00 -22.31
CA VAL A 117 5.41 7.39 -23.40
C VAL A 117 5.62 8.84 -23.79
N GLU A 118 5.82 9.75 -22.85
CA GLU A 118 6.11 11.17 -23.12
C GLU A 118 7.43 11.33 -23.88
N GLU A 119 8.49 10.66 -23.42
CA GLU A 119 9.79 10.73 -24.09
C GLU A 119 9.71 10.22 -25.53
N PHE A 120 8.93 9.17 -25.77
CA PHE A 120 8.65 8.72 -27.13
C PHE A 120 7.80 9.71 -27.92
N SER A 121 6.79 10.31 -27.30
CA SER A 121 5.88 11.25 -27.96
C SER A 121 6.60 12.49 -28.49
N ASN A 122 7.73 12.86 -27.88
CA ASN A 122 8.58 13.96 -28.33
C ASN A 122 9.03 13.82 -29.80
N ILE A 123 9.22 12.60 -30.32
CA ILE A 123 9.64 12.43 -31.73
C ILE A 123 8.54 12.80 -32.74
N PHE A 124 7.29 12.90 -32.27
CA PHE A 124 6.15 13.33 -33.08
C PHE A 124 5.88 14.83 -32.99
N ASP A 125 6.59 15.55 -32.12
CA ASP A 125 6.56 17.01 -32.05
C ASP A 125 7.58 17.60 -33.03
N PRO A 126 7.15 18.27 -34.11
CA PRO A 126 8.06 18.88 -35.08
C PRO A 126 8.95 19.94 -34.45
N ILE A 127 8.48 20.70 -33.46
CA ILE A 127 9.25 21.74 -32.78
C ILE A 127 10.35 21.09 -31.95
N TYR A 128 10.02 20.00 -31.25
CA TYR A 128 11.00 19.23 -30.49
C TYR A 128 12.09 18.66 -31.38
N VAL A 129 11.77 18.14 -32.57
CA VAL A 129 12.72 17.45 -33.45
C VAL A 129 13.51 18.42 -34.33
N ILE A 130 12.81 19.29 -35.05
CA ILE A 130 13.35 20.15 -36.12
C ILE A 130 13.83 21.50 -35.58
N GLY A 131 13.34 21.90 -34.40
CA GLY A 131 13.62 23.20 -33.81
C GLY A 131 12.58 24.25 -34.21
N LYS A 132 12.72 25.45 -33.64
CA LYS A 132 11.81 26.57 -33.94
C LYS A 132 12.06 27.06 -35.37
N PRO A 133 11.06 27.65 -36.06
CA PRO A 133 11.23 28.19 -37.40
C PRO A 133 12.36 29.23 -37.52
N SER A 134 12.68 29.94 -36.44
CA SER A 134 13.78 30.92 -36.39
C SER A 134 15.17 30.32 -36.18
N GLU A 135 15.26 29.06 -35.75
CA GLU A 135 16.50 28.35 -35.41
C GLU A 135 16.37 26.88 -35.86
N SER A 136 16.21 26.67 -37.16
CA SER A 136 16.13 25.33 -37.74
C SER A 136 17.42 24.57 -37.49
N ARG A 137 17.30 23.33 -37.02
CA ARG A 137 18.44 22.48 -36.67
C ARG A 137 19.12 21.88 -37.90
N THR A 138 20.42 21.61 -37.78
CA THR A 138 21.14 20.84 -38.81
C THR A 138 20.69 19.37 -38.80
N ASN A 139 20.92 18.64 -39.88
CA ASN A 139 20.62 17.19 -39.94
C ASN A 139 21.32 16.42 -38.80
N LEU A 140 22.54 16.82 -38.42
CA LEU A 140 23.29 16.23 -37.31
C LEU A 140 22.62 16.52 -35.96
N ASP A 141 22.16 17.75 -35.74
CA ASP A 141 21.45 18.13 -34.51
C ASP A 141 20.11 17.40 -34.38
N ILE A 142 19.37 17.27 -35.50
CA ILE A 142 18.13 16.50 -35.57
C ILE A 142 18.40 15.03 -35.20
N TYR A 143 19.41 14.42 -35.80
CA TYR A 143 19.83 13.05 -35.47
C TYR A 143 20.16 12.91 -33.99
N ASN A 144 20.96 13.83 -33.44
CA ASN A 144 21.38 13.81 -32.04
C ASN A 144 20.20 13.93 -31.08
N VAL A 145 19.21 14.77 -31.40
CA VAL A 145 18.00 14.94 -30.57
C VAL A 145 17.17 13.67 -30.55
N ILE A 146 16.89 13.08 -31.72
CA ILE A 146 16.13 11.83 -31.81
C ILE A 146 16.90 10.71 -31.11
N LYS A 147 18.22 10.62 -31.31
CA LYS A 147 19.06 9.61 -30.67
C LYS A 147 19.10 9.77 -29.16
N SER A 148 19.15 11.01 -28.66
CA SER A 148 19.10 11.32 -27.23
C SER A 148 17.77 10.88 -26.62
N SER A 149 16.65 11.19 -27.28
CA SER A 149 15.32 10.73 -26.86
C SER A 149 15.22 9.20 -26.83
N HIS A 150 15.71 8.51 -27.87
CA HIS A 150 15.78 7.05 -27.91
C HIS A 150 16.57 6.50 -26.70
N LEU A 151 17.76 7.04 -26.41
CA LEU A 151 18.57 6.56 -25.29
C LEU A 151 17.89 6.77 -23.93
N LYS A 152 17.18 7.88 -23.75
CA LYS A 152 16.39 8.14 -22.53
C LYS A 152 15.24 7.14 -22.39
N ALA A 153 14.44 6.95 -23.44
CA ALA A 153 13.36 5.97 -23.45
C ALA A 153 13.90 4.54 -23.17
N LEU A 154 15.06 4.20 -23.75
CA LEU A 154 15.72 2.92 -23.52
C LEU A 154 16.22 2.79 -22.07
N GLY A 155 16.71 3.87 -21.46
CA GLY A 155 17.05 3.93 -20.05
C GLY A 155 15.85 3.67 -19.14
N ILE A 156 14.69 4.26 -19.45
CA ILE A 156 13.44 4.01 -18.71
C ILE A 156 12.98 2.56 -18.91
N LYS A 157 12.98 2.04 -20.15
CA LYS A 157 12.67 0.63 -20.46
C LYS A 157 13.53 -0.34 -19.64
N ARG A 158 14.84 -0.07 -19.53
CA ARG A 158 15.75 -0.88 -18.70
C ARG A 158 15.31 -0.89 -17.23
N ARG A 159 14.95 0.25 -16.67
CA ARG A 159 14.45 0.33 -15.27
C ARG A 159 13.16 -0.47 -15.10
N LEU A 160 12.22 -0.31 -16.04
CA LEU A 160 10.95 -1.05 -16.03
C LEU A 160 11.16 -2.57 -16.11
N LEU A 161 12.15 -3.06 -16.86
CA LEU A 161 12.49 -4.49 -16.92
C LEU A 161 12.94 -5.07 -15.56
N PHE A 162 13.52 -4.27 -14.67
CA PHE A 162 13.92 -4.74 -13.34
C PHE A 162 12.78 -4.67 -12.33
N ILE A 163 11.95 -3.62 -12.41
CA ILE A 163 10.94 -3.31 -11.40
C ILE A 163 9.59 -3.99 -11.73
N ASP A 164 9.23 -4.09 -13.01
CA ASP A 164 7.96 -4.64 -13.49
C ASP A 164 8.18 -5.58 -14.69
N LYS A 165 8.65 -6.80 -14.38
CA LYS A 165 8.98 -7.83 -15.39
C LYS A 165 7.77 -8.26 -16.22
N ASP A 166 6.58 -8.26 -15.63
CA ASP A 166 5.38 -8.81 -16.25
C ASP A 166 4.85 -7.91 -17.37
N ASN A 167 4.91 -6.59 -17.19
CA ASN A 167 4.40 -5.64 -18.19
C ASN A 167 5.48 -5.06 -19.10
N SER A 168 6.76 -5.18 -18.75
CA SER A 168 7.89 -4.66 -19.54
C SER A 168 8.15 -5.42 -20.85
N SER A 169 7.45 -6.53 -21.09
CA SER A 169 7.45 -7.28 -22.36
C SER A 169 6.27 -6.91 -23.27
N HIS A 170 5.51 -5.87 -22.93
CA HIS A 170 4.34 -5.48 -23.72
C HIS A 170 4.74 -5.02 -25.14
N LYS A 171 3.96 -5.44 -26.15
CA LYS A 171 4.21 -5.18 -27.59
C LYS A 171 4.40 -3.70 -27.92
N TYR A 172 3.83 -2.80 -27.12
CA TYR A 172 4.02 -1.36 -27.27
C TYR A 172 5.50 -0.94 -27.11
N LEU A 173 6.25 -1.54 -26.18
CA LEU A 173 7.66 -1.20 -25.95
C LEU A 173 8.58 -1.70 -27.07
N GLU A 174 8.13 -2.66 -27.87
CA GLU A 174 8.82 -3.08 -29.10
C GLU A 174 8.46 -2.11 -30.23
N TYR A 175 7.18 -1.80 -30.41
CA TYR A 175 6.70 -0.81 -31.38
C TYR A 175 7.41 0.54 -31.24
N VAL A 176 7.62 1.03 -30.02
CA VAL A 176 8.36 2.27 -29.74
C VAL A 176 9.80 2.18 -30.28
N MET A 177 10.49 1.08 -30.03
CA MET A 177 11.89 0.89 -30.46
C MET A 177 11.99 0.80 -31.98
N ASP A 178 11.05 0.12 -32.63
CA ASP A 178 10.98 0.05 -34.09
C ASP A 178 10.78 1.44 -34.69
N LYS A 179 9.90 2.26 -34.11
CA LYS A 179 9.64 3.61 -34.59
C LYS A 179 10.80 4.57 -34.39
N TYR A 180 11.55 4.45 -33.29
CA TYR A 180 12.81 5.17 -33.13
C TYR A 180 13.82 4.81 -34.23
N ASN A 181 13.93 3.52 -34.57
CA ASN A 181 14.84 3.08 -35.63
C ASN A 181 14.38 3.57 -37.01
N GLU A 182 13.06 3.56 -37.27
CA GLU A 182 12.48 4.06 -38.51
C GLU A 182 12.80 5.54 -38.73
N ILE A 183 12.51 6.41 -37.75
CA ILE A 183 12.79 7.86 -37.89
C ILE A 183 14.29 8.16 -37.99
N LEU A 184 15.14 7.44 -37.26
CA LEU A 184 16.60 7.58 -37.40
C LEU A 184 17.08 7.16 -38.80
N SER A 185 16.44 6.15 -39.39
CA SER A 185 16.74 5.74 -40.77
C SER A 185 16.32 6.81 -41.79
N VAL A 186 15.24 7.55 -41.53
CA VAL A 186 14.81 8.67 -42.38
C VAL A 186 15.87 9.76 -42.39
N VAL A 187 16.40 10.14 -41.22
CA VAL A 187 17.42 11.19 -41.09
C VAL A 187 18.77 10.80 -41.69
N THR A 188 19.08 9.50 -41.74
CA THR A 188 20.37 8.99 -42.25
C THR A 188 20.35 8.60 -43.73
N LYS A 189 19.17 8.31 -44.31
CA LYS A 189 19.01 7.94 -45.73
C LYS A 189 18.86 9.13 -46.67
N THR A 190 18.40 10.28 -46.18
CA THR A 190 18.34 11.50 -47.00
C THR A 190 19.76 11.94 -47.34
N ASN A 191 20.06 12.04 -48.63
CA ASN A 191 21.38 12.41 -49.14
C ASN A 191 21.91 13.64 -48.39
N SER A 192 23.15 13.55 -47.95
CA SER A 192 23.82 14.39 -46.93
C SER A 192 23.76 15.91 -47.12
N ASP A 193 23.25 16.41 -48.24
CA ASP A 193 23.32 17.82 -48.63
C ASP A 193 21.97 18.56 -48.71
N SER A 194 20.83 17.86 -48.59
CA SER A 194 19.49 18.46 -48.76
C SER A 194 18.71 18.46 -47.45
N SER A 195 18.81 19.55 -46.67
CA SER A 195 18.00 19.78 -45.45
C SER A 195 16.49 19.73 -45.73
N GLU A 196 16.09 20.10 -46.94
CA GLU A 196 14.73 20.04 -47.46
C GLU A 196 14.19 18.60 -47.52
N ASP A 197 14.99 17.63 -47.96
CA ASP A 197 14.57 16.23 -48.07
C ASP A 197 14.44 15.57 -46.69
N THR A 198 15.35 15.88 -45.77
CA THR A 198 15.27 15.42 -44.37
C THR A 198 14.02 15.97 -43.69
N PHE A 199 13.71 17.25 -43.90
CA PHE A 199 12.50 17.88 -43.38
C PHE A 199 11.23 17.19 -43.91
N LYS A 200 11.12 16.98 -45.22
CA LYS A 200 9.99 16.29 -45.85
C LYS A 200 9.84 14.86 -45.34
N GLY A 201 10.96 14.14 -45.19
CA GLY A 201 10.99 12.79 -44.65
C GLY A 201 10.44 12.71 -43.23
N ILE A 202 10.92 13.59 -42.34
CA ILE A 202 10.45 13.64 -40.94
C ILE A 202 8.97 14.01 -40.88
N MET A 203 8.54 15.02 -41.62
CA MET A 203 7.14 15.45 -41.58
C MET A 203 6.19 14.37 -42.12
N SER A 204 6.62 13.64 -43.16
CA SER A 204 5.90 12.46 -43.67
C SER A 204 5.82 11.35 -42.61
N PHE A 205 6.94 11.05 -41.95
CA PHE A 205 6.98 10.08 -40.85
C PHE A 205 5.99 10.47 -39.73
N ILE A 206 6.03 11.72 -39.27
CA ILE A 206 5.15 12.21 -38.20
C ILE A 206 3.69 12.10 -38.63
N LYS A 207 3.34 12.60 -39.82
CA LYS A 207 1.98 12.58 -40.35
C LYS A 207 1.41 11.17 -40.44
N ASN A 208 2.21 10.20 -40.90
CA ASN A 208 1.76 8.83 -41.12
C ASN A 208 1.63 8.01 -39.83
N ASN A 209 2.33 8.40 -38.77
CA ASN A 209 2.47 7.58 -37.56
C ASN A 209 1.85 8.20 -36.30
N SER A 210 1.59 9.51 -36.27
CA SER A 210 1.12 10.22 -35.06
C SER A 210 -0.21 9.70 -34.53
N GLU A 211 -1.23 9.55 -35.40
CA GLU A 211 -2.55 9.08 -34.99
C GLU A 211 -2.52 7.64 -34.46
N ASN A 212 -1.79 6.76 -35.15
CA ASN A 212 -1.58 5.38 -34.72
C ASN A 212 -0.80 5.31 -33.39
N ASN A 213 0.21 6.16 -33.21
CA ASN A 213 0.92 6.26 -31.93
C ASN A 213 -0.03 6.69 -30.80
N ASN A 214 -0.82 7.75 -31.00
CA ASN A 214 -1.74 8.26 -29.98
C ASN A 214 -2.75 7.20 -29.54
N LYS A 215 -3.26 6.40 -30.48
CA LYS A 215 -4.15 5.29 -30.15
C LYS A 215 -3.43 4.20 -29.33
N LYS A 216 -2.27 3.74 -29.80
CA LYS A 216 -1.51 2.68 -29.13
C LYS A 216 -0.98 3.09 -27.77
N SER A 217 -0.55 4.35 -27.61
CA SER A 217 -0.07 4.89 -26.33
C SER A 217 -1.21 4.97 -25.32
N LEU A 218 -2.41 5.39 -25.73
CA LEU A 218 -3.59 5.41 -24.88
C LEU A 218 -4.00 4.00 -24.44
N GLU A 219 -4.08 3.05 -25.39
CA GLU A 219 -4.39 1.64 -25.10
C GLU A 219 -3.37 1.04 -24.12
N PHE A 220 -2.08 1.35 -24.31
CA PHE A 220 -1.02 0.92 -23.42
C PHE A 220 -1.13 1.52 -22.02
N MET A 221 -1.33 2.84 -21.91
CA MET A 221 -1.47 3.50 -20.61
C MET A 221 -2.71 3.01 -19.85
N TYR A 222 -3.81 2.75 -20.56
CA TYR A 222 -5.00 2.14 -19.96
C TYR A 222 -4.74 0.72 -19.45
N TYR A 223 -4.04 -0.11 -20.24
CA TYR A 223 -3.63 -1.45 -19.83
C TYR A 223 -2.77 -1.41 -18.54
N ILE A 224 -1.77 -0.53 -18.49
CA ILE A 224 -0.90 -0.36 -17.33
C ILE A 224 -1.69 0.13 -16.11
N SER A 225 -2.57 1.12 -16.28
CA SER A 225 -3.43 1.63 -15.20
C SER A 225 -4.24 0.50 -14.57
N LYS A 226 -4.92 -0.30 -15.40
CA LYS A 226 -5.75 -1.42 -14.94
C LYS A 226 -4.92 -2.46 -14.17
N LYS A 227 -3.72 -2.77 -14.66
CA LYS A 227 -2.82 -3.74 -14.02
C LYS A 227 -2.29 -3.27 -12.67
N LEU A 228 -1.89 -2.00 -12.57
CA LEU A 228 -1.29 -1.45 -11.36
C LEU A 228 -2.32 -1.11 -10.28
N PHE A 229 -3.47 -0.56 -10.67
CA PHE A 229 -4.45 -0.06 -9.69
C PHE A 229 -5.58 -1.05 -9.40
N LYS A 230 -5.60 -2.23 -10.04
CA LYS A 230 -6.65 -3.26 -9.87
C LYS A 230 -8.06 -2.64 -9.90
N GLU A 231 -8.27 -1.72 -10.84
CA GLU A 231 -9.60 -1.20 -11.11
C GLU A 231 -10.41 -2.33 -11.75
N ASP A 232 -11.06 -3.12 -10.90
CA ASP A 232 -12.12 -4.05 -11.26
C ASP A 232 -13.35 -3.21 -11.64
N LEU A 233 -13.81 -3.36 -12.88
CA LEU A 233 -15.12 -2.90 -13.35
C LEU A 233 -16.18 -3.95 -12.97
#